data_AF-A0A2D7XLL9-F1
#
_entry.id   AF-A0A2D7XLL9-F1
#
_cell.length_a   1.000
_cell.length_b   1.000
_cell.length_c   1.000
_cell.angle_alpha   90.00
_cell.angle_beta   90.00
_cell.angle_gamma   90.00
#
_symmetry.space_group_name_H-M   'P 1'
#
loop_
_entity.id
_entity.type
_entity.pdbx_description
1 polymer ?
#
loop_
_entity_poly.entity_id
_entity_poly.type
_entity_poly.pdbx_seq_one_letter_code
_entity_poly.pdbx_strand_id
1 'polypeptide(L)'
;MRLIRWIVPLNYVALCLVLLSLAITQVSAAGRTYKSSKDEEKPEYEICRLKELLREEEGNSCVYSRQSGGREVVIKIDNSVICQTQFRCKKE
;
A
#
# COMPACT_ATOMS: atom_id res chain seq x y z
N MET A 1 68.93 14.16 18.36
CA MET A 1 68.11 12.93 18.59
C MET A 1 66.83 13.21 19.41
N ARG A 2 65.99 14.18 19.03
CA ARG A 2 64.72 14.47 19.75
C ARG A 2 63.46 14.28 18.90
N LEU A 3 63.59 14.23 17.57
CA LEU A 3 62.48 14.04 16.64
C LEU A 3 61.98 12.58 16.56
N ILE A 4 62.86 11.59 16.77
CA ILE A 4 62.51 10.16 16.68
C ILE A 4 61.64 9.69 17.86
N ARG A 5 61.72 10.39 19.00
CA ARG A 5 61.05 9.99 20.26
C ARG A 5 59.52 10.10 20.20
N TRP A 6 58.99 10.90 19.28
CA TRP A 6 57.54 11.09 19.10
C TRP A 6 56.97 10.34 17.89
N ILE A 7 57.82 9.85 16.98
CA ILE A 7 57.39 9.09 15.78
C ILE A 7 56.85 7.71 16.17
N VAL A 8 57.48 7.06 17.16
CA VAL A 8 57.07 5.74 17.67
C VAL A 8 55.68 5.80 18.33
N PRO A 9 55.39 6.70 19.30
CA PRO A 9 54.06 6.78 19.88
C PRO A 9 53.00 7.26 18.88
N LEU A 10 53.35 8.14 17.94
CA LEU A 10 52.42 8.61 16.91
C LEU A 10 52.01 7.48 15.95
N ASN A 11 52.95 6.64 15.53
CA ASN A 11 52.65 5.45 14.74
C ASN A 11 51.83 4.42 15.52
N TYR A 12 52.09 4.26 16.82
CA TYR A 12 51.33 3.32 17.64
C TYR A 12 49.87 3.77 17.82
N VAL A 13 49.64 5.08 18.01
CA VAL A 13 48.30 5.66 18.08
C VAL A 13 47.58 5.54 16.73
N ALA A 14 48.27 5.78 15.61
CA ALA A 14 47.71 5.59 14.27
C ALA A 14 47.32 4.12 14.02
N LEU A 15 48.16 3.16 14.41
CA LEU A 15 47.89 1.73 14.29
C LEU A 15 46.67 1.32 15.13
N CYS A 16 46.55 1.81 16.36
CA CYS A 16 45.39 1.56 17.21
C CYS A 16 44.09 2.12 16.62
N LEU A 17 44.14 3.31 16.00
CA LEU A 17 42.97 3.91 15.34
C LEU A 17 42.52 3.10 14.12
N VAL A 18 43.46 2.53 13.35
CA VAL A 18 43.15 1.64 12.22
C VAL A 18 42.53 0.33 12.71
N LEU A 19 43.08 -0.27 13.78
CA LEU A 19 42.52 -1.49 14.35
C LEU A 19 41.10 -1.28 14.92
N LEU A 20 40.85 -0.11 15.51
CA LEU A 20 39.54 0.23 16.07
C LEU A 20 38.48 0.46 14.99
N SER A 21 38.85 1.04 13.84
CA SER A 21 37.90 1.27 12.74
C SER A 21 37.45 -0.02 12.05
N LEU A 22 38.36 -1.00 11.93
CA LEU A 22 38.04 -2.33 11.40
C LEU A 22 37.00 -3.07 12.27
N ALA A 23 37.05 -2.89 13.60
CA ALA A 23 36.13 -3.53 14.54
C ALA A 23 34.68 -2.99 14.45
N ILE A 24 34.47 -1.79 13.92
CA ILE A 24 33.14 -1.12 13.88
C ILE A 24 32.32 -1.55 12.64
N THR A 25 32.90 -2.33 11.72
CA THR A 25 32.27 -2.65 10.41
C THR A 25 31.15 -3.69 10.46
N GLN A 26 30.81 -4.24 11.63
CA GLN A 26 29.76 -5.26 11.78
C GLN A 26 28.38 -4.62 12.02
N VAL A 27 27.94 -3.70 11.16
CA VAL A 27 26.54 -3.25 11.15
C VAL A 27 25.70 -4.28 10.38
N SER A 28 25.10 -5.20 11.11
CA SER A 28 24.06 -6.07 10.56
C SER A 28 22.78 -5.26 10.39
N ALA A 29 22.58 -4.72 9.19
CA ALA A 29 21.26 -4.29 8.77
C ALA A 29 20.40 -5.55 8.62
N ALA A 30 19.69 -5.95 9.68
CA ALA A 30 18.57 -6.86 9.58
C ALA A 30 17.49 -6.13 8.77
N GLY A 31 17.63 -6.19 7.43
CA GLY A 31 16.65 -5.66 6.51
C GLY A 31 15.34 -6.35 6.80
N ARG A 32 14.45 -5.67 7.52
CA ARG A 32 13.05 -6.03 7.53
C ARG A 32 12.60 -5.84 6.09
N THR A 33 12.58 -6.93 5.34
CA THR A 33 11.91 -6.95 4.04
C THR A 33 10.47 -6.57 4.34
N TYR A 34 10.11 -5.33 4.01
CA TYR A 34 8.73 -4.89 4.04
C TYR A 34 7.94 -5.93 3.27
N LYS A 35 7.03 -6.65 3.94
CA LYS A 35 6.05 -7.46 3.24
C LYS A 35 5.35 -6.51 2.30
N SER A 36 5.55 -6.71 1.00
CA SER A 36 4.83 -5.93 0.01
C SER A 36 3.36 -6.25 0.23
N SER A 37 2.53 -5.24 0.51
CA SER A 37 1.07 -5.35 0.55
C SER A 37 0.47 -5.61 -0.84
N LYS A 38 1.25 -6.19 -1.76
CA LYS A 38 0.97 -6.32 -3.19
C LYS A 38 0.24 -7.60 -3.57
N ASP A 39 0.02 -8.52 -2.64
CA ASP A 39 -0.71 -9.78 -2.92
C ASP A 39 -2.15 -9.75 -2.40
N GLU A 40 -2.68 -8.59 -2.01
CA GLU A 40 -4.12 -8.41 -1.94
C GLU A 40 -4.59 -7.90 -3.30
N GLU A 41 -5.19 -8.80 -4.08
CA GLU A 41 -5.86 -8.49 -5.35
C GLU A 41 -6.83 -7.34 -5.10
N LYS A 42 -6.43 -6.12 -5.48
CA LYS A 42 -7.24 -4.94 -5.23
C LYS A 42 -8.55 -5.11 -6.00
N PRO A 43 -9.70 -4.96 -5.35
CA PRO A 43 -10.97 -5.04 -6.05
C PRO A 43 -11.00 -3.96 -7.14
N GLU A 44 -11.14 -4.40 -8.40
CA GLU A 44 -11.36 -3.50 -9.51
C GLU A 44 -12.79 -2.96 -9.45
N TYR A 45 -12.95 -1.69 -9.81
CA TYR A 45 -14.25 -1.02 -9.84
C TYR A 45 -14.55 -0.52 -11.25
N GLU A 46 -15.82 -0.53 -11.58
CA GLU A 46 -16.35 0.04 -12.82
C GLU A 46 -17.51 1.00 -12.53
N ILE A 47 -17.99 1.68 -13.58
CA ILE A 47 -19.16 2.55 -13.49
C ILE A 47 -20.41 1.74 -13.84
N CYS A 48 -21.32 1.62 -12.87
CA CYS A 48 -22.66 1.10 -13.08
C CYS A 48 -23.62 2.26 -13.36
N ARG A 49 -24.44 2.13 -14.40
CA ARG A 49 -25.45 3.15 -14.80
C ARG A 49 -26.85 2.68 -14.46
N LEU A 50 -27.69 3.58 -13.99
CA LEU A 50 -29.08 3.27 -13.66
C LEU A 50 -29.80 2.85 -14.94
N LYS A 51 -30.39 1.65 -14.90
CA LYS A 51 -31.19 1.10 -15.99
C LYS A 51 -32.67 1.27 -15.70
N GLU A 52 -33.09 0.91 -14.48
CA GLU A 52 -34.50 0.90 -14.11
C GLU A 52 -34.68 1.16 -12.61
N LEU A 53 -35.82 1.75 -12.26
CA LEU A 53 -36.30 1.88 -10.89
C LEU A 53 -37.58 1.06 -10.78
N LEU A 54 -37.50 -0.04 -10.04
CA LEU A 54 -38.64 -0.89 -9.72
C LEU A 54 -39.27 -0.41 -8.41
N ARG A 55 -40.58 -0.22 -8.41
CA ARG A 55 -41.35 0.15 -7.22
C ARG A 55 -42.13 -1.09 -6.77
N GLU A 56 -41.81 -1.60 -5.60
CA GLU A 56 -42.46 -2.76 -4.99
C GLU A 56 -43.24 -2.30 -3.75
N GLU A 57 -44.21 -3.10 -3.29
CA GLU A 57 -45.03 -2.75 -2.12
C GLU A 57 -44.19 -2.66 -0.83
N GLU A 58 -43.09 -3.40 -0.76
CA GLU A 58 -42.18 -3.49 0.39
C GLU A 58 -41.02 -2.47 0.31
N GLY A 59 -40.81 -1.82 -0.84
CA GLY A 59 -39.73 -0.86 -1.03
C GLY A 59 -39.41 -0.58 -2.50
N ASN A 60 -38.45 0.31 -2.77
CA ASN A 60 -38.00 0.59 -4.13
C ASN A 60 -36.68 -0.13 -4.42
N SER A 61 -36.51 -0.66 -5.63
CA SER A 61 -35.27 -1.29 -6.09
C SER A 61 -34.67 -0.49 -7.25
N CYS A 62 -33.39 -0.14 -7.17
CA CYS A 62 -32.65 0.43 -8.30
C CYS A 62 -31.88 -0.68 -9.02
N VAL A 63 -32.13 -0.83 -10.32
CA VAL A 63 -31.46 -1.79 -11.19
C VAL A 63 -30.42 -1.07 -12.03
N TYR A 64 -29.18 -1.56 -11.98
CA TYR A 64 -28.04 -0.94 -12.63
C TYR A 64 -27.35 -1.87 -13.64
N SER A 65 -27.03 -1.34 -14.81
CA SER A 65 -26.24 -2.01 -15.84
C SER A 65 -24.75 -1.71 -15.68
N ARG A 66 -23.92 -2.75 -15.75
CA ARG A 66 -22.45 -2.69 -15.77
C ARG A 66 -21.93 -2.16 -17.12
N GLN A 67 -20.82 -1.45 -17.12
CA GLN A 67 -20.21 -0.96 -18.37
C GLN A 67 -19.48 -2.07 -19.13
N SER A 68 -18.88 -3.02 -18.42
CA SER A 68 -18.28 -4.21 -19.04
C SER A 68 -19.31 -5.22 -19.56
N GLY A 69 -20.60 -4.98 -19.33
CA GLY A 69 -21.63 -6.01 -19.47
C GLY A 69 -21.59 -7.02 -18.31
N GLY A 70 -22.46 -8.01 -18.34
CA GLY A 70 -22.61 -9.01 -17.29
C GLY A 70 -23.96 -8.94 -16.59
N ARG A 71 -24.04 -9.43 -15.36
CA ARG A 71 -25.29 -9.39 -14.58
C ARG A 71 -25.64 -7.94 -14.24
N GLU A 72 -26.86 -7.72 -13.77
CA GLU A 72 -27.27 -6.41 -13.26
C GLU A 72 -26.98 -6.30 -11.76
N VAL A 73 -26.82 -5.08 -11.26
CA VAL A 73 -26.71 -4.81 -9.82
C VAL A 73 -28.05 -4.29 -9.34
N VAL A 74 -28.64 -4.95 -8.35
CA VAL A 74 -29.92 -4.56 -7.75
C VAL A 74 -29.68 -4.05 -6.34
N ILE A 75 -30.09 -2.82 -6.06
CA ILE A 75 -29.99 -2.20 -4.73
C ILE A 75 -31.41 -1.90 -4.23
N LYS A 76 -31.80 -2.54 -3.12
CA LYS A 76 -33.06 -2.24 -2.43
C LYS A 76 -32.91 -0.98 -1.57
N ILE A 77 -33.95 -0.15 -1.56
CA ILE A 77 -34.01 1.11 -0.82
C ILE A 77 -35.23 1.09 0.08
N ASP A 78 -34.96 1.10 1.39
CA ASP A 78 -36.00 1.07 2.41
C ASP A 78 -36.46 2.48 2.85
N ASN A 79 -35.63 3.53 2.67
CA ASN A 79 -35.89 4.89 3.21
C ASN A 79 -35.57 6.05 2.23
N SER A 80 -36.21 6.03 1.05
CA SER A 80 -36.31 7.17 0.11
C SER A 80 -35.00 7.87 -0.32
N VAL A 81 -33.91 7.13 -0.51
CA VAL A 81 -32.74 7.66 -1.24
C VAL A 81 -33.04 7.51 -2.73
N ILE A 82 -33.05 8.61 -3.49
CA ILE A 82 -33.27 8.59 -4.94
C ILE A 82 -32.17 7.76 -5.60
N CYS A 83 -32.53 6.89 -6.57
CA CYS A 83 -31.54 6.16 -7.37
C CYS A 83 -30.55 7.15 -7.99
N GLN A 84 -29.25 6.96 -7.73
CA GLN A 84 -28.22 7.73 -8.41
C GLN A 84 -28.20 7.34 -9.89
N THR A 85 -28.01 8.29 -10.80
CA THR A 85 -27.90 8.02 -12.25
C THR A 85 -26.75 7.08 -12.58
N GLN A 86 -25.65 7.16 -11.81
CA GLN A 86 -24.50 6.28 -11.93
C GLN A 86 -23.73 6.23 -10.61
N PHE A 87 -23.04 5.12 -10.35
CA PHE A 87 -22.15 4.98 -9.21
C PHE A 87 -21.01 3.99 -9.51
N ARG A 88 -20.02 3.91 -8.62
CA ARG A 88 -18.92 2.93 -8.71
C ARG A 88 -19.33 1.61 -8.07
N CYS A 89 -19.40 0.56 -8.88
CA CYS A 89 -19.68 -0.81 -8.44
C CYS A 89 -18.42 -1.68 -8.57
N LYS A 90 -18.32 -2.73 -7.76
CA LYS A 90 -17.23 -3.70 -7.86
C LYS A 90 -17.42 -4.50 -9.15
N LYS A 91 -16.34 -4.66 -9.91
CA LYS A 91 -16.30 -5.48 -11.13
C LYS A 91 -16.47 -6.96 -10.74
N GLU A 92 -17.25 -7.69 -11.52
CA GLU A 92 -17.42 -9.15 -11.36
C GLU A 92 -16.19 -9.92 -11.86
#